data_AF-A0A937Z5R4-F1
#
_entry.id   AF-A0A937Z5R4-F1
#
_cell.length_a   1.000
_cell.length_b   1.000
_cell.length_c   1.000
_cell.angle_alpha   90.00
_cell.angle_beta   90.00
_cell.angle_gamma   90.00
#
_symmetry.space_group_name_H-M   'P 1'
#
loop_
_entity.id
_entity.type
_entity.pdbx_description
1 polymer ?
#
loop_
_entity_poly.entity_id
_entity_poly.type
_entity_poly.pdbx_seq_one_letter_code
_entity_poly.pdbx_strand_id
1 'polypeptide(L)'
;MTKHLMISAAAAIMLGVSTAAFAAGSGSGGSGRSGDSSATDHGCKKGEVFNKKAMKCQKAESGVLPDEDLYQQGRSLAKKGYYDWALTVFAAIQNQDDPRVLNYIGYSHRKAGRLDIGITYYRKALALNPNFVLAREYLG
;
A
#
# COMPACT_ATOMS: atom_id res chain seq x y z
N MET A 1 -22.05 -57.10 -31.98
CA MET A 1 -22.42 -57.33 -33.40
C MET A 1 -23.36 -56.21 -33.84
N THR A 2 -23.02 -55.56 -34.96
CA THR A 2 -23.90 -54.83 -35.91
C THR A 2 -24.78 -53.68 -35.37
N LYS A 3 -24.38 -52.41 -35.55
CA LYS A 3 -24.48 -51.54 -36.77
C LYS A 3 -25.87 -50.92 -36.97
N HIS A 4 -25.96 -49.59 -36.81
CA HIS A 4 -26.75 -48.58 -37.56
C HIS A 4 -26.21 -47.21 -37.04
N LEU A 5 -25.49 -46.30 -37.71
CA LEU A 5 -25.45 -45.68 -39.05
C LEU A 5 -26.78 -45.05 -39.51
N MET A 6 -26.82 -43.70 -39.49
CA MET A 6 -27.24 -42.74 -40.54
C MET A 6 -27.58 -41.37 -39.89
N ILE A 7 -26.71 -40.35 -40.02
CA ILE A 7 -26.78 -39.20 -40.97
C ILE A 7 -27.95 -38.23 -40.69
N SER A 8 -27.62 -36.99 -40.34
CA SER A 8 -28.30 -35.80 -40.89
C SER A 8 -27.44 -34.55 -40.68
N ALA A 9 -27.06 -33.94 -41.79
CA ALA A 9 -26.43 -32.64 -41.88
C ALA A 9 -27.51 -31.55 -41.95
N ALA A 10 -27.32 -30.44 -41.24
CA ALA A 10 -27.96 -29.18 -41.56
C ALA A 10 -27.06 -28.03 -41.09
N ALA A 11 -26.49 -27.33 -42.06
CA ALA A 11 -25.80 -26.07 -41.86
C ALA A 11 -26.82 -24.96 -41.53
N ALA A 12 -26.48 -24.10 -40.57
CA ALA A 12 -27.15 -22.81 -40.40
C ALA A 12 -26.10 -21.75 -40.08
N ILE A 13 -25.83 -20.91 -41.08
CA ILE A 13 -25.08 -19.66 -40.99
C ILE A 13 -26.01 -18.62 -40.34
N MET A 14 -25.56 -18.00 -39.27
CA MET A 14 -26.14 -16.75 -38.75
C MET A 14 -25.00 -15.78 -38.46
N LEU A 15 -24.83 -14.81 -39.35
CA LEU A 15 -24.08 -13.58 -39.13
C LEU A 15 -24.94 -12.67 -38.24
N GLY A 16 -24.40 -12.24 -37.10
CA GLY A 16 -25.04 -11.28 -36.19
C GLY A 16 -24.00 -10.35 -35.58
N VAL A 17 -23.99 -9.10 -36.05
CA VAL A 17 -23.15 -7.99 -35.59
C VAL A 17 -23.64 -7.49 -34.23
N SER A 18 -22.73 -7.24 -33.28
CA SER A 18 -22.93 -6.29 -32.18
C SER A 18 -21.57 -5.81 -31.65
N THR A 19 -21.17 -4.62 -32.09
CA THR A 19 -20.06 -3.86 -31.51
C THR A 19 -20.47 -3.34 -30.13
N ALA A 20 -19.98 -3.97 -29.06
CA ALA A 20 -20.03 -3.38 -27.73
C ALA A 20 -18.81 -2.47 -27.55
N ALA A 21 -19.04 -1.16 -27.66
CA ALA A 21 -18.09 -0.14 -27.26
C ALA A 21 -18.01 -0.11 -25.73
N PHE A 22 -16.94 -0.69 -25.17
CA PHE A 22 -16.60 -0.50 -23.77
C PHE A 22 -15.81 0.80 -23.61
N ALA A 23 -16.53 1.89 -23.36
CA ALA A 23 -15.98 3.03 -22.63
C ALA A 23 -16.03 2.67 -21.14
N ALA A 24 -14.92 2.19 -20.59
CA ALA A 24 -14.74 2.00 -19.15
C ALA A 24 -13.50 2.77 -18.73
N GLY A 25 -13.71 3.79 -17.90
CA GLY A 25 -12.70 4.73 -17.45
C GLY A 25 -11.49 4.04 -16.83
N SER A 26 -10.30 4.49 -17.25
CA SER A 26 -9.02 4.19 -16.61
C SER A 26 -8.90 4.94 -15.28
N GLY A 27 -9.72 4.55 -14.30
CA GLY A 27 -9.39 4.81 -12.90
C GLY A 27 -8.18 3.95 -12.56
N SER A 28 -7.02 4.58 -12.36
CA SER A 28 -5.77 3.91 -12.01
C SER A 28 -5.99 2.96 -10.83
N GLY A 29 -6.02 1.66 -11.14
CA GLY A 29 -5.95 0.60 -10.14
C GLY A 29 -4.64 0.75 -9.40
N GLY A 30 -4.73 1.14 -8.12
CA GLY A 30 -3.61 1.06 -7.19
C GLY A 30 -3.11 -0.37 -7.18
N SER A 31 -1.91 -0.58 -7.69
CA SER A 31 -1.20 -1.85 -7.66
C SER A 31 -0.81 -2.17 -6.23
N GLY A 32 -1.75 -2.79 -5.50
CA GLY A 32 -1.47 -3.48 -4.26
C GLY A 32 -0.52 -4.64 -4.55
N ARG A 33 0.79 -4.37 -4.49
CA ARG A 33 1.84 -5.39 -4.48
C ARG A 33 1.66 -6.27 -3.25
N SER A 34 0.85 -7.31 -3.44
CA SER A 34 0.52 -8.30 -2.43
C SER A 34 1.65 -9.32 -2.38
N GLY A 35 2.26 -9.47 -1.20
CA GLY A 35 2.96 -10.70 -0.83
C GLY A 35 4.48 -10.74 -0.98
N ASP A 36 5.17 -9.63 -1.30
CA ASP A 36 6.63 -9.70 -1.41
C ASP A 36 7.32 -9.33 -0.09
N SER A 37 7.81 -10.35 0.62
CA SER A 37 8.71 -10.21 1.77
C SER A 37 9.96 -9.37 1.45
N SER A 38 10.27 -9.15 0.16
CA SER A 38 11.33 -8.26 -0.34
C SER A 38 11.13 -6.77 -0.02
N ALA A 39 9.96 -6.38 0.51
CA ALA A 39 9.71 -5.00 0.91
C ALA A 39 10.67 -4.48 2.00
N THR A 40 11.18 -5.39 2.83
CA THR A 40 12.13 -5.08 3.91
C THR A 40 13.48 -5.68 3.59
N ASP A 41 14.56 -5.00 4.00
CA ASP A 41 15.95 -5.44 3.71
C ASP A 41 16.29 -6.79 4.37
N HIS A 42 15.45 -7.27 5.29
CA HIS A 42 15.63 -8.50 6.06
C HIS A 42 14.51 -9.53 5.84
N GLY A 43 13.68 -9.37 4.81
CA GLY A 43 12.67 -10.38 4.47
C GLY A 43 11.48 -10.48 5.43
N CYS A 44 11.29 -9.50 6.31
CA CYS A 44 10.12 -9.41 7.19
C CYS A 44 8.84 -9.18 6.38
N LYS A 45 7.74 -9.77 6.86
CA LYS A 45 6.42 -9.71 6.22
C LYS A 45 5.67 -8.44 6.60
N LYS A 46 4.50 -8.24 5.97
CA LYS A 46 3.59 -7.14 6.31
C LYS A 46 3.23 -7.20 7.80
N GLY A 47 3.37 -6.07 8.49
CA GLY A 47 3.06 -5.96 9.91
C GLY A 47 4.14 -6.52 10.83
N GLU A 48 5.33 -6.79 10.29
CA GLU A 48 6.52 -7.13 11.06
C GLU A 48 7.58 -6.02 10.94
N VAL A 49 8.42 -5.92 11.97
CA VAL A 49 9.58 -5.05 12.07
C VAL A 49 10.80 -5.88 12.45
N PHE A 50 11.94 -5.53 11.89
CA PHE A 50 13.20 -6.19 12.17
C PHE A 50 13.81 -5.64 13.46
N ASN A 51 14.06 -6.53 14.42
CA ASN A 51 14.83 -6.20 15.62
C ASN A 51 16.30 -6.51 15.38
N LYS A 52 17.13 -5.46 15.27
CA LYS A 52 18.57 -5.58 15.04
C LYS A 52 19.32 -6.29 16.18
N LYS A 53 18.85 -6.16 17.43
CA LYS A 53 19.48 -6.79 18.59
C LYS A 53 19.21 -8.29 18.64
N ALA A 54 17.99 -8.68 18.30
CA ALA A 54 17.56 -10.07 18.32
C ALA A 54 17.70 -10.76 16.95
N MET A 55 18.15 -10.04 15.92
CA MET A 55 18.30 -10.50 14.53
C MET A 55 17.06 -11.25 14.00
N LYS A 56 15.86 -10.78 14.38
CA LYS A 56 14.60 -11.42 14.05
C LYS A 56 13.51 -10.42 13.69
N CYS A 57 12.62 -10.84 12.80
CA CYS A 57 11.37 -10.14 12.56
C CYS A 57 10.42 -10.38 13.74
N GLN A 58 9.78 -9.32 14.21
CA GLN A 58 8.76 -9.36 15.26
C GLN A 58 7.54 -8.59 14.78
N LYS A 59 6.37 -8.89 15.33
CA LYS A 59 5.16 -8.14 15.00
C LYS A 59 5.33 -6.66 15.36
N ALA A 60 4.86 -5.78 14.47
CA ALA A 60 4.87 -4.35 14.67
C ALA A 60 3.82 -3.99 15.74
N GLU A 61 4.27 -3.88 16.99
CA GLU A 61 3.44 -3.50 18.13
C GLU A 61 4.19 -2.53 19.03
N SER A 62 3.40 -1.75 19.78
CA SER A 62 3.96 -0.75 20.69
C SER A 62 4.78 -1.40 21.79
N GLY A 63 5.98 -0.85 22.02
CA GLY A 63 6.92 -1.36 23.02
C GLY A 63 7.79 -2.53 22.56
N VAL A 64 7.59 -3.08 21.36
CA VAL A 64 8.47 -4.13 20.79
C VAL A 64 9.84 -3.56 20.40
N LEU A 65 9.86 -2.35 19.87
CA LEU A 65 11.05 -1.60 19.52
C LEU A 65 10.94 -0.15 20.01
N PRO A 66 12.06 0.54 20.22
CA PRO A 66 12.06 1.99 20.42
C PRO A 66 11.36 2.71 19.27
N ASP A 67 10.65 3.80 19.59
CA ASP A 67 9.92 4.60 18.60
C ASP A 67 10.80 5.06 17.43
N GLU A 68 12.07 5.39 17.68
CA GLU A 68 13.01 5.77 16.62
C GLU A 68 13.30 4.62 15.65
N ASP A 69 13.42 3.38 16.14
CA ASP A 69 13.64 2.20 15.28
C ASP A 69 12.38 1.90 14.44
N LEU A 70 11.20 2.02 15.03
CA LEU A 70 9.92 1.90 14.32
C LEU A 70 9.79 3.01 13.26
N TYR A 71 10.11 4.25 13.61
CA TYR A 71 10.10 5.39 12.71
C TYR A 71 11.00 5.18 11.49
N GLN A 72 12.25 4.74 11.70
CA GLN A 72 13.18 4.52 10.59
C GLN A 72 12.72 3.39 9.65
N GLN A 73 12.18 2.30 10.21
CA GLN A 73 11.65 1.19 9.40
C GLN A 73 10.39 1.59 8.63
N GLY A 74 9.44 2.27 9.27
CA GLY A 74 8.25 2.79 8.61
C GLY A 74 8.59 3.79 7.51
N ARG A 75 9.56 4.69 7.75
CA ARG A 75 10.06 5.65 6.76
C ARG A 75 10.72 4.95 5.57
N SER A 76 11.50 3.90 5.79
CA SER A 76 12.11 3.09 4.73
C SER A 76 11.03 2.44 3.85
N LEU A 77 10.04 1.80 4.48
CA LEU A 77 8.89 1.19 3.80
C LEU A 77 8.12 2.21 2.96
N ALA A 78 7.84 3.39 3.53
CA ALA A 78 7.13 4.46 2.83
C ALA A 78 7.90 4.93 1.59
N LYS A 79 9.22 5.14 1.72
CA LYS A 79 10.09 5.54 0.59
C LYS A 79 10.17 4.48 -0.51
N LYS A 80 10.08 3.19 -0.15
CA LYS A 80 10.05 2.07 -1.09
C LYS A 80 8.69 1.86 -1.75
N GLY A 81 7.66 2.62 -1.35
CA GLY A 81 6.31 2.53 -1.91
C GLY A 81 5.38 1.55 -1.19
N TYR A 82 5.83 0.92 -0.11
CA TYR A 82 5.02 0.00 0.69
C TYR A 82 4.21 0.79 1.73
N TYR A 83 3.32 1.66 1.26
CA TYR A 83 2.64 2.64 2.10
C TYR A 83 1.80 2.00 3.21
N ASP A 84 1.06 0.94 2.92
CA ASP A 84 0.22 0.27 3.94
C ASP A 84 1.06 -0.49 4.98
N TRP A 85 2.26 -0.95 4.59
CA TRP A 85 3.20 -1.57 5.54
C TRP A 85 3.78 -0.49 6.45
N ALA A 86 4.19 0.65 5.88
CA ALA A 86 4.66 1.79 6.65
C ALA A 86 3.62 2.27 7.67
N LEU A 87 2.36 2.40 7.26
CA LEU A 87 1.25 2.79 8.16
C LEU A 87 1.07 1.79 9.30
N THR A 88 1.23 0.48 9.04
CA THR A 88 1.17 -0.54 10.10
C THR A 88 2.30 -0.35 11.11
N VAL A 89 3.52 -0.02 10.65
CA VAL A 89 4.65 0.24 11.54
C VAL A 89 4.48 1.55 12.31
N PHE A 90 4.01 2.62 11.66
CA PHE A 90 3.76 3.89 12.33
C PHE A 90 2.67 3.78 13.41
N ALA A 91 1.68 2.90 13.25
CA ALA A 91 0.68 2.63 14.28
C ALA A 91 1.25 1.98 15.55
N ALA A 92 2.45 1.40 15.49
CA ALA A 92 3.13 0.82 16.66
C ALA A 92 3.94 1.85 17.47
N ILE A 93 4.16 3.05 16.95
CA ILE A 93 4.92 4.11 17.65
C ILE A 93 4.10 4.64 18.83
N GLN A 94 4.73 4.85 19.98
CA GLN A 94 4.03 5.40 21.16
C GLN A 94 3.72 6.88 20.98
N ASN A 95 4.71 7.68 20.57
CA ASN A 95 4.51 9.10 20.32
C ASN A 95 3.86 9.36 18.95
N GLN A 96 2.54 9.30 18.90
CA GLN A 96 1.75 9.60 17.69
C GLN A 96 1.73 11.10 17.33
N ASP A 97 2.17 11.98 18.23
CA ASP A 97 2.24 13.42 18.02
C ASP A 97 3.63 13.90 17.54
N ASP A 98 4.56 12.99 17.21
CA ASP A 98 5.81 13.38 16.55
C ASP A 98 5.52 13.91 15.13
N PRO A 99 5.86 15.18 14.81
CA PRO A 99 5.65 15.76 13.48
C PRO A 99 6.29 14.94 12.35
N ARG A 100 7.39 14.24 12.62
CA ARG A 100 8.06 13.34 11.67
C ARG A 100 7.18 12.14 11.33
N VAL A 101 6.55 11.54 12.34
CA VAL A 101 5.64 10.39 12.19
C VAL A 101 4.37 10.81 11.46
N LEU A 102 3.74 11.90 11.90
CA LEU A 102 2.57 12.48 11.24
C LEU A 102 2.85 12.80 9.76
N ASN A 103 4.01 13.39 9.46
CA ASN A 103 4.40 13.67 8.08
C ASN A 103 4.55 12.41 7.24
N TYR A 104 5.15 11.33 7.75
CA TYR A 104 5.28 10.10 6.97
C TYR A 104 3.99 9.29 6.88
N ILE A 105 3.07 9.40 7.85
CA ILE A 105 1.68 8.95 7.70
C ILE A 105 1.02 9.73 6.55
N GLY A 106 1.13 11.06 6.56
CA GLY A 106 0.60 11.93 5.50
C GLY A 106 1.15 11.57 4.11
N TYR A 107 2.46 11.38 4.01
CA TYR A 107 3.15 10.91 2.81
C TYR A 107 2.63 9.57 2.33
N SER A 108 2.47 8.60 3.24
CA SER A 108 2.02 7.26 2.88
C SER A 108 0.58 7.27 2.37
N HIS A 109 -0.32 8.03 3.01
CA HIS A 109 -1.69 8.21 2.52
C HIS A 109 -1.73 8.92 1.16
N ARG A 110 -1.06 10.07 1.02
CA ARG A 110 -1.02 10.83 -0.23
C ARG A 110 -0.52 9.97 -1.40
N LYS A 111 0.59 9.27 -1.21
CA LYS A 111 1.22 8.45 -2.26
C LYS A 111 0.45 7.16 -2.56
N ALA A 112 -0.40 6.70 -1.64
CA ALA A 112 -1.35 5.62 -1.88
C ALA A 112 -2.68 6.09 -2.53
N GLY A 113 -2.76 7.35 -2.97
CA GLY A 113 -3.97 7.92 -3.61
C GLY A 113 -5.01 8.46 -2.62
N ARG A 114 -4.76 8.37 -1.32
CA ARG A 114 -5.64 8.87 -0.25
C ARG A 114 -5.27 10.32 0.09
N LEU A 115 -5.42 11.21 -0.88
CA LEU A 115 -4.89 12.58 -0.83
C LEU A 115 -5.40 13.38 0.36
N ASP A 116 -6.72 13.42 0.58
CA ASP A 116 -7.32 14.24 1.65
C ASP A 116 -6.86 13.82 3.05
N ILE A 117 -6.72 12.51 3.26
CA ILE A 117 -6.17 11.95 4.50
C ILE A 117 -4.71 12.40 4.64
N GLY A 118 -3.93 12.31 3.57
CA GLY A 118 -2.54 12.75 3.55
C GLY A 118 -2.36 14.22 3.96
N ILE A 119 -3.14 15.11 3.34
CA ILE A 119 -3.14 16.55 3.64
C ILE A 119 -3.49 16.81 5.10
N THR A 120 -4.48 16.09 5.65
CA THR A 120 -4.88 16.21 7.05
C THR A 120 -3.70 15.97 8.00
N TYR A 121 -2.90 14.93 7.75
CA TYR A 121 -1.74 14.61 8.58
C TYR A 121 -0.59 15.61 8.45
N TYR A 122 -0.33 16.15 7.24
CA TYR A 122 0.64 17.23 7.09
C TYR A 122 0.24 18.48 7.88
N ARG A 123 -1.05 18.84 7.84
CA ARG A 123 -1.58 19.96 8.62
C ARG A 123 -1.45 19.72 10.13
N LYS A 124 -1.69 18.49 10.61
CA LYS A 124 -1.43 18.12 12.01
C LYS A 124 0.04 18.29 12.38
N ALA A 125 0.97 17.83 11.54
CA ALA A 125 2.41 18.00 11.77
C ALA A 125 2.80 19.49 11.89
N LEU A 126 2.23 20.34 11.03
CA LEU A 126 2.46 21.79 11.07
C LEU A 126 1.76 22.50 12.23
N ALA A 127 0.63 21.98 12.70
CA ALA A 127 -0.03 22.51 13.90
C ALA A 127 0.84 22.29 15.15
N LEU A 128 1.53 21.15 15.24
CA LEU A 128 2.45 20.83 16.34
C LEU A 128 3.81 21.50 16.19
N ASN A 129 4.32 21.59 14.96
CA ASN A 129 5.56 22.30 14.65
C ASN A 129 5.39 23.14 13.38
N PRO A 130 5.03 24.43 13.53
CA PRO A 130 4.85 25.35 12.40
C PRO A 130 6.09 25.51 11.53
N ASN A 131 7.29 25.18 12.04
CA ASN A 131 8.55 25.28 11.32
C ASN A 131 8.96 23.97 10.64
N PHE A 132 8.17 22.91 10.71
CA PHE A 132 8.49 21.61 10.12
C PHE A 132 8.50 21.63 8.58
N VAL A 133 9.69 21.89 8.02
CA VAL A 133 9.92 22.13 6.59
C VAL A 133 9.37 21.02 5.70
N LEU A 134 9.59 19.76 6.07
CA LEU A 134 9.23 18.61 5.25
C LEU A 134 7.71 18.53 4.98
N ALA A 135 6.88 18.90 5.96
CA ALA A 135 5.43 18.92 5.76
C ALA A 135 4.97 20.08 4.86
N ARG A 136 5.68 21.21 4.85
CA ARG A 136 5.41 22.29 3.87
C ARG A 136 5.79 21.85 2.46
N GLU A 137 6.98 21.28 2.29
CA GLU A 137 7.44 20.76 1.00
C GLU A 137 6.46 19.72 0.44
N TYR A 138 5.91 18.86 1.30
CA TYR A 138 4.93 17.86 0.91
C TYR A 138 3.49 18.37 0.81
N LEU A 139 3.18 19.61 1.17
CA LEU A 139 1.89 20.21 0.83
C LEU A 139 1.91 20.85 -0.56
N GLY A 140 3.08 21.33 -1.01
CA GLY A 140 3.25 22.08 -2.26
C GLY A 140 3.19 23.57 -1.99
#